data_AF-A0ABC8QRP1-F1
#
_entry.id   AF-A0ABC8QRP1-F1
#
_cell.length_a   1.000
_cell.length_b   1.000
_cell.length_c   1.000
_cell.angle_alpha   90.00
_cell.angle_beta   90.00
_cell.angle_gamma   90.00
#
_symmetry.space_group_name_H-M   'P 1'
#
loop_
_entity.id
_entity.type
_entity.pdbx_description
1 polymer ?
#
loop_
_entity_poly.entity_id
_entity_poly.type
_entity_poly.pdbx_seq_one_letter_code
_entity_poly.pdbx_strand_id
1 'polypeptide(L)'
;MEFRNSYIAELQQVAFMPAANGTRLVTASSLFARLTINLSPFAFELPTLYLPFVKILKDLGLQDILSVTHAKDLLSNLQKTCGYQRLNPNELRAVMEILHYVCNKSNEANSSNSSYWESDAVVPDDGCRLVHAKSCVYIDSYGSRYVKYIDTSRLRFVHQNLPERISMALGIKKLSAVVVEELEHGKHLQPLECIGSVPLAAIRQKLLSKSFQDAVWSVVNSVATDIPAFDNSVVEDICSSLDSVAERLQFVRSLYTRFILLPKSLDITRVAKESIIPEWEGGSLHRALYFVDRLKTCMLIAEPPSYISVVDVVAVVVSQVLGSPIPLPIGSLLLCPADSESSLADVLKLCSDKRATEGAGGRNGLVGREILPQDAVQVQFHPLRPFYAGEIVAWRSQNGDKLKYGRVPEDVRPAAGQALYRFKVETSPGETELLLSSHIFSFRSISIGNRTSSATVLDGDHRVTETRILVEEPQGSGRFKSKFSQ
;
A
#
# COMPACT_ATOMS: atom_id res chain seq x y z
N MET A 1 44.58 -23.50 17.28
CA MET A 1 43.75 -22.29 17.01
C MET A 1 42.82 -22.49 15.82
N GLU A 2 43.26 -23.17 14.75
CA GLU A 2 42.44 -23.45 13.55
C GLU A 2 41.16 -24.26 13.82
N PHE A 3 41.22 -25.30 14.64
CA PHE A 3 40.04 -26.11 15.00
C PHE A 3 38.91 -25.29 15.66
N ARG A 4 39.24 -24.35 16.56
CA ARG A 4 38.24 -23.53 17.26
C ARG A 4 37.49 -22.59 16.30
N ASN A 5 38.19 -22.06 15.30
CA ASN A 5 37.59 -21.17 14.31
C ASN A 5 36.68 -21.94 13.34
N SER A 6 36.99 -23.20 13.03
CA SER A 6 36.12 -24.07 12.22
C SER A 6 34.78 -24.33 12.91
N TYR A 7 34.78 -24.71 14.19
CA TYR A 7 33.53 -24.97 14.94
C TYR A 7 32.68 -23.72 15.15
N ILE A 8 33.30 -22.55 15.33
CA ILE A 8 32.56 -21.28 15.43
C ILE A 8 31.85 -20.97 14.11
N ALA A 9 32.52 -21.14 12.97
CA ALA A 9 31.93 -20.92 11.66
C ALA A 9 30.77 -21.89 11.37
N GLU A 10 30.88 -23.15 11.79
CA GLU A 10 29.79 -24.13 11.70
C GLU A 10 28.61 -23.75 12.58
N LEU A 11 28.85 -23.38 13.85
CA LEU A 11 27.80 -22.99 14.80
C LEU A 11 27.08 -21.70 14.39
N GLN A 12 27.77 -20.76 13.74
CA GLN A 12 27.16 -19.53 13.22
C GLN A 12 26.05 -19.80 12.18
N GLN A 13 26.11 -20.93 11.48
CA GLN A 13 25.12 -21.30 10.46
C GLN A 13 23.94 -22.11 11.02
N VAL A 14 24.03 -22.59 12.26
CA VAL A 14 23.00 -23.46 12.85
C VAL A 14 21.95 -22.62 13.59
N ALA A 15 20.68 -22.87 13.28
CA ALA A 15 19.56 -22.31 14.02
C ALA A 15 19.29 -23.14 15.29
N PHE A 16 19.87 -22.74 16.42
CA PHE A 16 19.72 -23.45 17.70
C PHE A 16 19.23 -22.57 18.85
N MET A 17 19.16 -21.25 18.65
CA MET A 17 18.73 -20.32 19.70
C MET A 17 17.21 -20.19 19.73
N PRO A 18 16.54 -20.50 20.85
CA PRO A 18 15.09 -20.30 20.94
C PRO A 18 14.76 -18.81 21.03
N ALA A 19 14.00 -18.33 20.05
CA ALA A 19 13.47 -16.96 19.95
C ALA A 19 11.93 -16.97 19.94
N ALA A 20 11.34 -15.78 20.08
CA ALA A 20 9.87 -15.58 20.14
C ALA A 20 9.20 -16.56 21.12
N ASN A 21 9.65 -16.54 22.38
CA ASN A 21 9.18 -17.41 23.46
C ASN A 21 9.29 -18.93 23.16
N GLY A 22 10.33 -19.34 22.43
CA GLY A 22 10.61 -20.75 22.12
C GLY A 22 9.81 -21.32 20.96
N THR A 23 9.12 -20.47 20.18
CA THR A 23 8.37 -20.89 18.99
C THR A 23 9.26 -21.19 17.79
N ARG A 24 10.47 -20.62 17.76
CA ARG A 24 11.40 -20.73 16.63
C ARG A 24 12.82 -20.89 17.14
N LEU A 25 13.58 -21.72 16.45
CA LEU A 25 15.02 -21.74 16.57
C LEU A 25 15.60 -20.82 15.50
N VAL A 26 16.50 -19.92 15.90
CA VAL A 26 17.16 -18.95 15.04
C VAL A 26 18.67 -19.03 15.19
N THR A 27 19.39 -18.51 14.21
CA THR A 27 20.84 -18.32 14.29
C THR A 27 21.16 -17.16 15.24
N ALA A 28 22.36 -17.15 15.81
CA ALA A 28 22.81 -16.04 16.66
C ALA A 28 22.88 -14.70 15.90
N SER A 29 23.09 -14.74 14.57
CA SER A 29 23.11 -13.57 13.69
C SER A 29 21.77 -12.84 13.55
N SER A 30 20.65 -13.52 13.82
CA SER A 30 19.30 -12.94 13.81
C SER A 30 18.88 -12.36 15.17
N LEU A 31 19.76 -12.41 16.17
CA LEU A 31 19.49 -11.93 17.52
C LEU A 31 20.15 -10.57 17.77
N PHE A 32 19.42 -9.74 18.52
CA PHE A 32 19.86 -8.42 18.96
C PHE A 32 19.82 -8.34 20.48
N ALA A 33 20.87 -7.84 21.12
CA ALA A 33 20.87 -7.63 22.56
C ALA A 33 19.78 -6.62 22.99
N ARG A 34 19.53 -5.60 22.15
CA ARG A 34 18.44 -4.66 22.30
C ARG A 34 17.82 -4.34 20.94
N LEU A 35 16.52 -4.57 20.81
CA LEU A 35 15.80 -4.30 19.57
C LEU A 35 14.67 -3.28 19.79
N THR A 36 14.77 -2.12 19.17
CA THR A 36 13.81 -1.00 19.38
C THR A 36 12.52 -1.14 18.56
N ILE A 37 12.52 -2.01 17.55
CA ILE A 37 11.41 -2.21 16.60
C ILE A 37 11.10 -3.69 16.45
N ASN A 38 9.85 -4.06 16.22
CA ASN A 38 9.48 -5.47 16.08
C ASN A 38 9.82 -5.98 14.66
N LEU A 39 10.90 -6.73 14.52
CA LEU A 39 11.34 -7.32 13.24
C LEU A 39 10.92 -8.78 13.04
N SER A 40 10.07 -9.33 13.91
CA SER A 40 9.57 -10.71 13.74
C SER A 40 8.80 -10.85 12.42
N PRO A 41 9.10 -11.85 11.57
CA PRO A 41 9.80 -13.09 11.91
C PRO A 41 11.31 -13.15 11.62
N PHE A 42 11.94 -12.04 11.23
CA PHE A 42 13.31 -12.04 10.69
C PHE A 42 14.40 -11.87 11.74
N ALA A 43 14.13 -11.05 12.74
CA ALA A 43 15.06 -10.73 13.80
C ALA A 43 14.34 -10.58 15.13
N PHE A 44 15.04 -10.93 16.22
CA PHE A 44 14.46 -11.01 17.54
C PHE A 44 15.38 -10.40 18.59
N GLU A 45 14.77 -9.86 19.65
CA GLU A 45 15.51 -9.45 20.83
C GLU A 45 15.94 -10.67 21.64
N LEU A 46 17.14 -10.61 22.22
CA LEU A 46 17.71 -11.67 23.03
C LEU A 46 16.90 -11.81 24.33
N PRO A 47 16.34 -13.01 24.63
CA PRO A 47 15.66 -13.23 25.90
C PRO A 47 16.58 -12.99 27.09
N THR A 48 16.04 -12.41 28.17
CA THR A 48 16.79 -12.03 29.38
C THR A 48 17.59 -13.18 30.00
N LEU A 49 17.07 -14.41 29.89
CA LEU A 49 17.73 -15.63 30.35
C LEU A 49 19.10 -15.88 29.70
N TYR A 50 19.31 -15.37 28.48
CA TYR A 50 20.56 -15.55 27.73
C TYR A 50 21.54 -14.37 27.86
N LEU A 51 21.18 -13.32 28.61
CA LEU A 51 22.07 -12.17 28.85
C LEU A 51 23.45 -12.55 29.44
N PRO A 52 23.58 -13.54 30.34
CA PRO A 52 24.90 -13.95 30.84
C PRO A 52 25.84 -14.47 29.75
N PHE A 53 25.30 -14.98 28.64
CA PHE A 53 26.06 -15.61 27.55
C PHE A 53 26.36 -14.66 26.38
N VAL A 54 26.05 -13.37 26.51
CA VAL A 54 26.21 -12.36 25.44
C VAL A 54 27.61 -12.36 24.83
N LYS A 55 28.68 -12.56 25.62
CA LYS A 55 30.06 -12.60 25.09
C LYS A 55 30.25 -13.71 24.05
N ILE A 56 29.77 -14.92 24.36
CA ILE A 56 29.86 -16.08 23.46
C ILE A 56 28.94 -15.86 22.26
N LEU A 57 27.74 -15.32 22.49
CA LEU A 57 26.78 -15.05 21.42
C LEU A 57 27.30 -13.97 20.45
N LYS A 58 28.06 -12.98 20.93
CA LYS A 58 28.75 -11.99 20.07
C LYS A 58 29.76 -12.66 19.14
N ASP A 59 30.55 -13.60 19.65
CA ASP A 59 31.48 -14.39 18.82
C ASP A 59 30.73 -15.22 17.76
N LEU A 60 29.45 -15.56 18.01
CA LEU A 60 28.56 -16.26 17.08
C LEU A 60 27.71 -15.33 16.19
N GLY A 61 27.89 -14.01 16.28
CA GLY A 61 27.23 -13.04 15.40
C GLY A 61 26.05 -12.27 16.00
N LEU A 62 25.80 -12.38 17.31
CA LEU A 62 24.83 -11.53 18.02
C LEU A 62 25.19 -10.05 17.83
N GLN A 63 24.20 -9.24 17.51
CA GLN A 63 24.36 -7.80 17.37
C GLN A 63 23.90 -7.07 18.63
N ASP A 64 24.53 -5.94 18.94
CA ASP A 64 24.14 -5.15 20.12
C ASP A 64 22.83 -4.37 19.85
N ILE A 65 22.82 -3.58 18.77
CA ILE A 65 21.71 -2.71 18.36
C ILE A 65 21.57 -2.81 16.85
N LEU A 66 20.34 -2.74 16.34
CA LEU A 66 20.10 -2.63 14.91
C LEU A 66 20.77 -1.37 14.35
N SER A 67 21.66 -1.52 13.38
CA SER A 67 22.27 -0.41 12.65
C SER A 67 21.57 -0.19 11.31
N VAL A 68 21.72 1.01 10.73
CA VAL A 68 21.19 1.31 9.40
C VAL A 68 21.80 0.40 8.33
N THR A 69 23.12 0.14 8.37
CA THR A 69 23.77 -0.75 7.40
C THR A 69 23.24 -2.17 7.50
N HIS A 70 23.07 -2.69 8.72
CA HIS A 70 22.55 -4.04 8.89
C HIS A 70 21.08 -4.17 8.47
N ALA A 71 20.25 -3.16 8.76
CA ALA A 71 18.88 -3.09 8.29
C ALA A 71 18.79 -3.15 6.74
N LYS A 72 19.72 -2.47 6.06
CA LYS A 72 19.85 -2.50 4.60
C LYS A 72 20.24 -3.89 4.09
N ASP A 73 21.27 -4.49 4.69
CA ASP A 73 21.74 -5.84 4.34
C ASP A 73 20.65 -6.89 4.58
N LEU A 74 19.88 -6.75 5.65
CA LEU A 74 18.74 -7.61 5.95
C LEU A 74 17.70 -7.56 4.82
N LEU A 75 17.33 -6.37 4.34
CA LEU A 75 16.39 -6.23 3.21
C LEU A 75 16.94 -6.84 1.92
N SER A 76 18.22 -6.63 1.61
CA SER A 76 18.86 -7.23 0.43
C SER A 76 18.95 -8.75 0.52
N ASN A 77 19.25 -9.31 1.70
CA ASN A 77 19.29 -10.74 1.92
C ASN A 77 17.88 -11.36 1.88
N LEU A 78 16.88 -10.66 2.42
CA LEU A 78 15.48 -11.04 2.28
C LEU A 78 15.05 -11.07 0.82
N GLN A 79 15.37 -10.06 0.02
CA GLN A 79 15.07 -10.06 -1.40
C GLN A 79 15.69 -11.28 -2.12
N LYS A 80 16.96 -11.58 -1.83
CA LYS A 80 17.66 -12.75 -2.41
C LYS A 80 17.06 -14.09 -1.98
N THR A 81 16.57 -14.16 -0.75
CA THR A 81 16.04 -15.41 -0.17
C THR A 81 14.58 -15.64 -0.54
N CYS A 82 13.76 -14.59 -0.52
CA CYS A 82 12.36 -14.62 -0.93
C CYS A 82 12.23 -14.71 -2.46
N GLY A 83 13.22 -14.23 -3.22
CA GLY A 83 13.11 -14.11 -4.68
C GLY A 83 11.87 -13.29 -5.05
N TYR A 84 11.03 -13.84 -5.94
CA TYR A 84 9.74 -13.24 -6.34
C TYR A 84 8.54 -13.76 -5.54
N GLN A 85 8.76 -14.42 -4.40
CA GLN A 85 7.69 -14.89 -3.53
C GLN A 85 7.01 -13.71 -2.80
N ARG A 86 5.71 -13.89 -2.56
CA ARG A 86 4.89 -12.94 -1.81
C ARG A 86 5.16 -13.07 -0.31
N LEU A 87 5.43 -11.93 0.33
CA LEU A 87 5.55 -11.80 1.77
C LEU A 87 4.19 -12.03 2.44
N ASN A 88 4.18 -12.75 3.56
CA ASN A 88 3.00 -12.82 4.41
C ASN A 88 2.79 -11.50 5.19
N PRO A 89 1.64 -11.31 5.86
CA PRO A 89 1.36 -10.08 6.61
C PRO A 89 2.40 -9.72 7.70
N ASN A 90 2.98 -10.72 8.37
CA ASN A 90 3.99 -10.50 9.42
C ASN A 90 5.32 -10.05 8.82
N GLU A 91 5.73 -10.64 7.71
CA GLU A 91 6.92 -10.30 6.94
C GLU A 91 6.81 -8.92 6.31
N LEU A 92 5.67 -8.61 5.70
CA LEU A 92 5.41 -7.29 5.13
C LEU A 92 5.48 -6.21 6.22
N ARG A 93 4.84 -6.45 7.38
CA ARG A 93 4.92 -5.55 8.54
C ARG A 93 6.38 -5.34 8.97
N ALA A 94 7.16 -6.40 9.11
CA ALA A 94 8.56 -6.29 9.48
C ALA A 94 9.38 -5.51 8.44
N VAL A 95 9.16 -5.74 7.14
CA VAL A 95 9.80 -4.96 6.06
C VAL A 95 9.45 -3.48 6.16
N MET A 96 8.19 -3.14 6.39
CA MET A 96 7.76 -1.75 6.56
C MET A 96 8.44 -1.09 7.77
N GLU A 97 8.52 -1.78 8.91
CA GLU A 97 9.25 -1.28 10.10
C GLU A 97 10.74 -1.01 9.79
N ILE A 98 11.39 -1.89 9.02
CA ILE A 98 12.78 -1.67 8.61
C ILE A 98 12.90 -0.40 7.74
N LEU A 99 12.01 -0.22 6.77
CA LEU A 99 12.02 0.96 5.90
C LEU A 99 11.78 2.26 6.69
N HIS A 100 10.83 2.23 7.62
CA HIS A 100 10.59 3.35 8.54
C HIS A 100 11.82 3.67 9.39
N TYR A 101 12.46 2.65 9.96
CA TYR A 101 13.66 2.81 10.78
C TYR A 101 14.82 3.42 10.00
N VAL A 102 15.11 2.89 8.81
CA VAL A 102 16.20 3.37 7.94
C VAL A 102 15.98 4.82 7.55
N CYS A 103 14.77 5.19 7.11
CA CYS A 103 14.47 6.55 6.67
C CYS A 103 14.40 7.57 7.81
N ASN A 104 13.90 7.18 9.00
CA ASN A 104 13.89 8.10 10.14
C ASN A 104 15.32 8.39 10.63
N LYS A 105 16.18 7.35 10.71
CA LYS A 105 17.57 7.50 11.17
C LYS A 105 18.48 8.19 10.16
N SER A 106 18.22 8.05 8.85
CA SER A 106 18.95 8.80 7.82
C SER A 106 18.67 10.31 7.87
N ASN A 107 17.48 10.73 8.31
CA ASN A 107 17.12 12.14 8.41
C ASN A 107 17.73 12.82 9.64
N GLU A 108 18.00 12.08 10.72
CA GLU A 108 18.69 12.58 11.91
C GLU A 108 20.19 12.75 11.69
N ALA A 109 20.78 11.92 10.81
CA ALA A 109 22.19 11.94 10.47
C ALA A 109 22.43 12.72 9.17
N ASN A 110 22.43 14.06 9.23
CA ASN A 110 22.89 14.93 8.13
C ASN A 110 24.34 14.60 7.74
N SER A 111 24.57 13.63 6.86
CA SER A 111 25.91 13.26 6.38
C SER A 111 25.82 12.46 5.07
N SER A 112 26.14 13.14 3.96
CA SER A 112 26.92 12.75 2.76
C SER A 112 26.86 11.32 2.14
N ASN A 113 26.15 10.35 2.71
CA ASN A 113 26.08 8.96 2.29
C ASN A 113 24.67 8.54 1.83
N SER A 114 23.74 9.48 1.63
CA SER A 114 22.35 9.19 1.22
C SER A 114 22.26 8.56 -0.18
N SER A 115 23.21 8.89 -1.07
CA SER A 115 23.20 8.46 -2.48
C SER A 115 23.35 6.95 -2.70
N TYR A 116 23.96 6.22 -1.75
CA TYR A 116 24.15 4.77 -1.89
C TYR A 116 22.85 3.96 -1.75
N TRP A 117 21.85 4.49 -1.05
CA TRP A 117 20.60 3.77 -0.84
C TRP A 117 19.62 3.90 -2.00
N GLU A 118 19.66 5.02 -2.72
CA GLU A 118 18.72 5.31 -3.82
C GLU A 118 18.82 4.29 -4.98
N SER A 119 20.01 3.72 -5.22
CA SER A 119 20.24 2.86 -6.40
C SER A 119 19.86 1.39 -6.20
N ASP A 120 19.97 0.89 -4.97
CA ASP A 120 19.78 -0.54 -4.63
C ASP A 120 18.74 -0.80 -3.52
N ALA A 121 18.01 0.23 -3.08
CA ALA A 121 16.92 0.07 -2.12
C ALA A 121 15.92 -1.01 -2.58
N VAL A 122 15.46 -1.79 -1.62
CA VAL A 122 14.47 -2.85 -1.81
C VAL A 122 13.18 -2.44 -1.13
N VAL A 123 12.06 -2.55 -1.86
CA VAL A 123 10.73 -2.20 -1.37
C VAL A 123 9.72 -3.30 -1.71
N PRO A 124 8.64 -3.43 -0.92
CA PRO A 124 7.52 -4.27 -1.30
C PRO A 124 6.71 -3.61 -2.42
N ASP A 125 6.38 -4.37 -3.46
CA ASP A 125 5.40 -3.97 -4.48
C ASP A 125 3.95 -4.16 -4.02
N ASP A 126 3.00 -3.75 -4.85
CA ASP A 126 1.56 -3.94 -4.67
C ASP A 126 1.13 -5.41 -4.51
N GLY A 127 1.91 -6.34 -5.05
CA GLY A 127 1.76 -7.78 -4.87
C GLY A 127 2.42 -8.34 -3.59
N CYS A 128 2.91 -7.48 -2.70
CA CYS A 128 3.68 -7.81 -1.49
C CYS A 128 4.96 -8.60 -1.78
N ARG A 129 5.67 -8.33 -2.88
CA ARG A 129 6.95 -8.96 -3.24
C ARG A 129 8.09 -7.95 -3.10
N LEU A 130 9.26 -8.42 -2.67
CA LEU A 130 10.45 -7.57 -2.55
C LEU A 130 11.09 -7.33 -3.92
N VAL A 131 11.17 -6.07 -4.33
CA VAL A 131 11.72 -5.65 -5.61
C VAL A 131 12.60 -4.41 -5.42
N HIS A 132 13.40 -4.07 -6.42
CA HIS A 132 14.20 -2.84 -6.36
C HIS A 132 13.30 -1.61 -6.50
N ALA A 133 13.56 -0.59 -5.68
CA ALA A 133 12.86 0.69 -5.68
C ALA A 133 12.78 1.33 -7.07
N LYS A 134 13.87 1.27 -7.85
CA LYS A 134 13.96 1.78 -9.24
C LYS A 134 12.98 1.13 -10.22
N SER A 135 12.47 -0.06 -9.91
CA SER A 135 11.51 -0.77 -10.75
C SER A 135 10.05 -0.44 -10.41
N CYS A 136 9.83 0.30 -9.32
CA CYS A 136 8.51 0.69 -8.85
C CYS A 136 8.19 2.15 -9.15
N VAL A 137 6.90 2.43 -9.14
CA VAL A 137 6.34 3.78 -9.19
C VAL A 137 5.40 3.92 -8.00
N TYR A 138 5.39 5.07 -7.34
CA TYR A 138 4.41 5.35 -6.31
C TYR A 138 3.31 6.26 -6.83
N ILE A 139 2.08 6.05 -6.34
CA ILE A 139 0.93 6.86 -6.73
C ILE A 139 0.99 8.14 -5.90
N ASP A 140 1.37 9.22 -6.54
CA ASP A 140 1.33 10.56 -5.95
C ASP A 140 -0.09 11.12 -5.99
N SER A 141 -0.31 12.24 -5.29
CA SER A 141 -1.61 12.89 -5.23
C SER A 141 -2.19 13.22 -6.60
N TYR A 142 -1.37 13.76 -7.51
CA TYR A 142 -1.75 14.02 -8.89
C TYR A 142 -2.04 12.72 -9.67
N GLY A 143 -1.14 11.74 -9.56
CA GLY A 143 -1.26 10.42 -10.17
C GLY A 143 -2.59 9.73 -9.87
N SER A 144 -3.05 9.80 -8.62
CA SER A 144 -4.28 9.17 -8.15
C SER A 144 -5.54 9.50 -8.97
N ARG A 145 -5.57 10.66 -9.63
CA ARG A 145 -6.70 11.15 -10.43
C ARG A 145 -6.97 10.31 -11.68
N TYR A 146 -5.93 9.74 -12.27
CA TYR A 146 -6.02 9.02 -13.53
C TYR A 146 -5.56 7.56 -13.46
N VAL A 147 -5.17 7.03 -12.29
CA VAL A 147 -4.86 5.60 -12.10
C VAL A 147 -5.97 4.68 -12.62
N LYS A 148 -7.23 5.11 -12.55
CA LYS A 148 -8.38 4.34 -13.05
C LYS A 148 -8.51 4.34 -14.58
N TYR A 149 -7.87 5.27 -15.28
CA TYR A 149 -7.96 5.43 -16.73
C TYR A 149 -6.71 4.94 -17.46
N ILE A 150 -5.78 4.32 -16.75
CA ILE A 150 -4.57 3.73 -17.32
C ILE A 150 -4.56 2.22 -17.19
N ASP A 151 -3.88 1.57 -18.14
CA ASP A 151 -3.50 0.17 -18.04
C ASP A 151 -2.31 0.03 -17.08
N THR A 152 -2.60 -0.50 -15.91
CA THR A 152 -1.63 -0.73 -14.85
C THR A 152 -0.77 -1.98 -15.10
N SER A 153 -1.08 -2.81 -16.10
CA SER A 153 -0.36 -4.08 -16.34
C SER A 153 1.15 -3.90 -16.62
N ARG A 154 1.53 -2.71 -17.10
CA ARG A 154 2.91 -2.35 -17.46
C ARG A 154 3.64 -1.54 -16.39
N LEU A 155 2.94 -1.18 -15.32
CA LEU A 155 3.45 -0.41 -14.19
C LEU A 155 3.52 -1.31 -12.96
N ARG A 156 4.64 -1.28 -12.26
CA ARG A 156 4.74 -1.92 -10.94
C ARG A 156 4.58 -0.83 -9.90
N PHE A 157 3.56 -0.94 -9.07
CA PHE A 157 3.35 -0.01 -7.97
C PHE A 157 4.08 -0.46 -6.73
N VAL A 158 4.55 0.52 -5.95
CA VAL A 158 4.97 0.24 -4.58
C VAL A 158 3.74 -0.08 -3.72
N HIS A 159 3.95 -0.84 -2.65
CA HIS A 159 2.88 -1.22 -1.74
C HIS A 159 2.17 0.01 -1.15
N GLN A 160 0.83 0.00 -1.09
CA GLN A 160 -0.02 1.14 -0.71
C GLN A 160 0.27 1.71 0.69
N ASN A 161 0.72 0.86 1.61
CA ASN A 161 1.05 1.28 2.97
C ASN A 161 2.43 1.95 3.08
N LEU A 162 3.22 2.04 2.00
CA LEU A 162 4.49 2.75 2.02
C LEU A 162 4.23 4.27 1.91
N PRO A 163 4.62 5.08 2.91
CA PRO A 163 4.38 6.52 2.87
C PRO A 163 5.12 7.23 1.72
N GLU A 164 4.56 8.33 1.23
CA GLU A 164 5.18 9.16 0.18
C GLU A 164 6.56 9.68 0.60
N ARG A 165 6.72 10.15 1.84
CA ARG A 165 8.03 10.61 2.36
C ARG A 165 9.13 9.57 2.23
N ILE A 166 8.79 8.30 2.47
CA ILE A 166 9.72 7.19 2.35
C ILE A 166 9.95 6.90 0.87
N SER A 167 8.90 6.87 0.06
CA SER A 167 9.01 6.65 -1.38
C SER A 167 9.95 7.66 -2.06
N MET A 168 9.86 8.95 -1.69
CA MET A 168 10.76 9.99 -2.16
C MET A 168 12.20 9.79 -1.66
N ALA A 169 12.40 9.49 -0.37
CA ALA A 169 13.71 9.23 0.21
C ALA A 169 14.42 8.00 -0.40
N LEU A 170 13.67 7.07 -0.98
CA LEU A 170 14.17 5.89 -1.68
C LEU A 170 14.38 6.11 -3.18
N GLY A 171 14.14 7.32 -3.70
CA GLY A 171 14.28 7.64 -5.12
C GLY A 171 13.23 6.98 -6.02
N ILE A 172 12.09 6.56 -5.47
CA ILE A 172 10.99 5.96 -6.25
C ILE A 172 10.32 7.07 -7.06
N LYS A 173 10.10 6.82 -8.36
CA LYS A 173 9.48 7.80 -9.25
C LYS A 173 7.99 7.97 -8.93
N LYS A 174 7.51 9.21 -9.03
CA LYS A 174 6.09 9.57 -9.00
C LYS A 174 5.38 9.03 -10.24
N LEU A 175 4.12 8.64 -10.11
CA LEU A 175 3.29 8.27 -11.26
C LEU A 175 3.16 9.44 -12.24
N SER A 176 2.93 10.65 -11.72
CA SER A 176 2.91 11.91 -12.49
C SER A 176 4.20 12.27 -13.22
N ALA A 177 5.33 11.67 -12.85
CA ALA A 177 6.60 11.87 -13.56
C ALA A 177 6.78 10.88 -14.71
N VAL A 178 6.05 9.77 -14.70
CA VAL A 178 6.22 8.63 -15.62
C VAL A 178 5.08 8.55 -16.63
N VAL A 179 3.90 9.05 -16.28
CA VAL A 179 2.72 9.10 -17.14
C VAL A 179 2.36 10.56 -17.41
N VAL A 180 2.20 10.89 -18.69
CA VAL A 180 1.78 12.21 -19.15
C VAL A 180 0.43 12.09 -19.84
N GLU A 181 -0.49 12.98 -19.47
CA GLU A 181 -1.75 13.15 -20.19
C GLU A 181 -1.54 14.09 -21.38
N GLU A 182 -1.96 13.67 -22.57
CA GLU A 182 -1.90 14.45 -23.80
C GLU A 182 -3.29 14.60 -24.42
N LEU A 183 -3.48 15.68 -25.19
CA LEU A 183 -4.67 15.86 -26.01
C LEU A 183 -4.65 14.92 -27.22
N GLU A 184 -5.82 14.39 -27.58
CA GLU A 184 -5.98 13.64 -28.81
C GLU A 184 -6.04 14.61 -30.01
N HIS A 185 -5.03 14.57 -30.87
CA HIS A 185 -4.84 15.56 -31.95
C HIS A 185 -5.80 15.35 -33.14
N GLY A 186 -6.55 14.23 -33.17
CA GLY A 186 -7.42 13.84 -34.27
C GLY A 186 -8.83 14.47 -34.26
N LYS A 187 -9.24 15.16 -33.20
CA LYS A 187 -10.57 15.79 -33.10
C LYS A 187 -10.45 17.31 -32.92
N HIS A 188 -11.21 18.06 -33.71
CA HIS A 188 -11.23 19.51 -33.63
C HIS A 188 -11.86 19.95 -32.30
N LEU A 189 -11.12 20.72 -31.50
CA LEU A 189 -11.66 21.39 -30.32
C LEU A 189 -12.63 22.48 -30.78
N GLN A 190 -13.90 22.41 -30.36
CA GLN A 190 -14.90 23.43 -30.64
C GLN A 190 -15.00 24.37 -29.44
N PRO A 191 -14.45 25.60 -29.49
CA PRO A 191 -14.51 26.52 -28.37
C PRO A 191 -15.95 26.99 -28.13
N LEU A 192 -16.29 27.23 -26.86
CA LEU A 192 -17.58 27.72 -26.41
C LEU A 192 -17.38 29.01 -25.60
N GLU A 193 -18.32 29.95 -25.72
CA GLU A 193 -18.34 31.16 -24.88
C GLU A 193 -19.04 30.92 -23.54
N CYS A 194 -19.96 29.95 -23.49
CA CYS A 194 -20.69 29.55 -22.30
C CYS A 194 -20.92 28.03 -22.29
N ILE A 195 -21.04 27.47 -21.09
CA ILE A 195 -21.51 26.11 -20.87
C ILE A 195 -22.75 26.20 -19.97
N GLY A 196 -23.91 25.78 -20.50
CA GLY A 196 -25.19 25.97 -19.81
C GLY A 196 -25.45 27.46 -19.54
N SER A 197 -25.69 27.81 -18.28
CA SER A 197 -25.92 29.19 -17.82
C SER A 197 -24.64 29.93 -17.40
N VAL A 198 -23.46 29.30 -17.50
CA VAL A 198 -22.19 29.86 -17.00
C VAL A 198 -21.35 30.41 -18.17
N PRO A 199 -21.24 31.74 -18.33
CA PRO A 199 -20.38 32.33 -19.35
C PRO A 199 -18.92 32.34 -18.89
N LEU A 200 -18.00 32.05 -19.81
CA LEU A 200 -16.56 32.05 -19.55
C LEU A 200 -16.08 33.42 -19.05
N ALA A 201 -16.65 34.51 -19.59
CA ALA A 201 -16.33 35.87 -19.17
C ALA A 201 -16.62 36.13 -17.68
N ALA A 202 -17.71 35.59 -17.14
CA ALA A 202 -18.04 35.77 -15.72
C ALA A 202 -17.03 35.03 -14.82
N ILE A 203 -16.63 33.80 -15.20
CA ILE A 203 -15.60 33.05 -14.46
C ILE A 203 -14.28 33.83 -14.48
N ARG A 204 -13.85 34.34 -15.63
CA ARG A 204 -12.62 35.14 -15.75
C ARG A 204 -12.65 36.38 -14.87
N GLN A 205 -13.75 37.14 -14.90
CA GLN A 205 -13.93 38.30 -14.03
C GLN A 205 -13.86 37.94 -12.55
N LYS A 206 -14.39 36.76 -12.18
CA LYS A 206 -14.36 36.29 -10.79
C LYS A 206 -12.97 35.87 -10.34
N LEU A 207 -12.20 35.17 -11.18
CA LEU A 207 -10.81 34.79 -10.91
C LEU A 207 -9.88 36.02 -10.73
N LEU A 208 -10.16 37.10 -11.45
CA LEU A 208 -9.44 38.38 -11.35
C LEU A 208 -9.92 39.26 -10.18
N SER A 209 -10.99 38.88 -9.48
CA SER A 209 -11.53 39.66 -8.36
C SER A 209 -10.65 39.51 -7.13
N LYS A 210 -10.24 40.64 -6.54
CA LYS A 210 -9.41 40.64 -5.33
C LYS A 210 -10.09 39.94 -4.15
N SER A 211 -11.40 40.17 -3.96
CA SER A 211 -12.18 39.49 -2.91
C SER A 211 -12.15 37.97 -3.07
N PHE A 212 -12.22 37.48 -4.31
CA PHE A 212 -12.14 36.04 -4.59
C PHE A 212 -10.73 35.49 -4.36
N GLN A 213 -9.69 36.20 -4.82
CA GLN A 213 -8.29 35.80 -4.60
C GLN A 213 -7.97 35.71 -3.09
N ASP A 214 -8.43 36.68 -2.29
CA ASP A 214 -8.24 36.70 -0.83
C ASP A 214 -8.98 35.52 -0.16
N ALA A 215 -10.22 35.22 -0.59
CA ALA A 215 -10.98 34.08 -0.07
C ALA A 215 -10.32 32.73 -0.43
N VAL A 216 -9.86 32.56 -1.67
CA VAL A 216 -9.14 31.35 -2.10
C VAL A 216 -7.83 31.19 -1.35
N TRP A 217 -7.09 32.28 -1.14
CA TRP A 217 -5.87 32.29 -0.33
C TRP A 217 -6.13 31.78 1.10
N SER A 218 -7.23 32.24 1.71
CA SER A 218 -7.64 31.80 3.06
C SER A 218 -7.96 30.30 3.10
N VAL A 219 -8.69 29.79 2.11
CA VAL A 219 -9.03 28.37 1.98
C VAL A 219 -7.77 27.52 1.76
N VAL A 220 -6.88 27.95 0.87
CA VAL A 220 -5.63 27.23 0.59
C VAL A 220 -4.76 27.12 1.83
N ASN A 221 -4.59 28.21 2.58
CA ASN A 221 -3.78 28.19 3.80
C ASN A 221 -4.38 27.30 4.88
N SER A 222 -5.71 27.27 5.02
CA SER A 222 -6.37 26.36 5.95
C SER A 222 -6.21 24.89 5.56
N VAL A 223 -6.12 24.58 4.25
CA VAL A 223 -5.95 23.20 3.77
C VAL A 223 -4.49 22.77 3.80
N ALA A 224 -3.56 23.70 3.54
CA ALA A 224 -2.12 23.44 3.56
C ALA A 224 -1.62 23.02 4.95
N THR A 225 -2.23 23.50 6.04
CA THR A 225 -1.91 23.05 7.40
C THR A 225 -2.30 21.59 7.65
N ASP A 226 -3.32 21.09 6.96
CA ASP A 226 -3.87 19.74 7.15
C ASP A 226 -3.26 18.70 6.18
N ILE A 227 -2.72 19.15 5.04
CA ILE A 227 -2.22 18.27 3.98
C ILE A 227 -0.72 18.51 3.75
N PRO A 228 0.17 17.63 4.27
CA PRO A 228 1.62 17.79 4.11
C PRO A 228 2.14 17.59 2.66
N ALA A 229 1.26 17.21 1.72
CA ALA A 229 1.55 17.15 0.29
C ALA A 229 1.34 18.50 -0.44
N PHE A 230 0.92 19.55 0.28
CA PHE A 230 0.87 20.90 -0.25
C PHE A 230 2.29 21.50 -0.22
N ASP A 231 2.90 21.70 -1.38
CA ASP A 231 4.23 22.32 -1.45
C ASP A 231 4.15 23.77 -0.96
N ASN A 232 4.87 24.11 0.11
CA ASN A 232 4.91 25.46 0.70
C ASN A 232 5.40 26.54 -0.29
N SER A 233 6.01 26.15 -1.43
CA SER A 233 6.42 27.06 -2.50
C SER A 233 5.27 27.61 -3.35
N VAL A 234 4.03 27.12 -3.16
CA VAL A 234 2.84 27.53 -3.92
C VAL A 234 2.17 28.79 -3.33
N VAL A 235 2.44 29.09 -2.06
CA VAL A 235 1.77 30.17 -1.30
C VAL A 235 2.16 31.57 -1.82
N GLU A 236 3.31 31.72 -2.45
CA GLU A 236 3.80 33.03 -2.93
C GLU A 236 3.17 33.49 -4.26
N ASP A 237 2.43 32.63 -4.99
CA ASP A 237 1.98 32.90 -6.37
C ASP A 237 0.49 32.55 -6.65
N ILE A 238 -0.40 32.61 -5.65
CA ILE A 238 -1.83 32.31 -5.84
C ILE A 238 -2.48 33.30 -6.81
N CYS A 239 -2.25 34.61 -6.64
CA CYS A 239 -2.82 35.64 -7.52
C CYS A 239 -2.35 35.46 -8.97
N SER A 240 -1.04 35.33 -9.18
CA SER A 240 -0.46 35.13 -10.52
C SER A 240 -0.94 33.83 -11.18
N SER A 241 -1.15 32.78 -10.38
CA SER A 241 -1.75 31.53 -10.85
C SER A 241 -3.21 31.72 -11.27
N LEU A 242 -4.02 32.41 -10.47
CA LEU A 242 -5.43 32.69 -10.79
C LEU A 242 -5.58 33.60 -12.01
N ASP A 243 -4.72 34.61 -12.14
CA ASP A 243 -4.63 35.46 -13.33
C ASP A 243 -4.29 34.61 -14.57
N SER A 244 -3.30 33.72 -14.46
CA SER A 244 -2.95 32.79 -15.54
C SER A 244 -4.11 31.85 -15.90
N VAL A 245 -4.95 31.44 -14.94
CA VAL A 245 -6.16 30.66 -15.24
C VAL A 245 -7.14 31.53 -16.01
N ALA A 246 -7.40 32.75 -15.55
CA ALA A 246 -8.34 33.66 -16.21
C ALA A 246 -7.96 33.92 -17.67
N GLU A 247 -6.67 34.08 -17.97
CA GLU A 247 -6.19 34.32 -19.35
C GLU A 247 -6.31 33.09 -20.24
N ARG A 248 -5.98 31.90 -19.72
CA ARG A 248 -5.73 30.69 -20.53
C ARG A 248 -6.88 29.68 -20.53
N LEU A 249 -7.86 29.83 -19.64
CA LEU A 249 -9.02 28.96 -19.56
C LEU A 249 -9.92 29.09 -20.78
N GLN A 250 -10.29 27.95 -21.38
CA GLN A 250 -11.23 27.88 -22.50
C GLN A 250 -12.29 26.80 -22.25
N PHE A 251 -13.52 27.09 -22.70
CA PHE A 251 -14.59 26.10 -22.74
C PHE A 251 -14.62 25.43 -24.10
N VAL A 252 -14.88 24.12 -24.13
CA VAL A 252 -14.96 23.32 -25.35
C VAL A 252 -16.16 22.38 -25.31
N ARG A 253 -16.69 21.99 -26.47
CA ARG A 253 -17.85 21.08 -26.56
C ARG A 253 -17.53 19.66 -26.07
N SER A 254 -16.35 19.14 -26.43
CA SER A 254 -15.90 17.81 -26.02
C SER A 254 -14.38 17.74 -25.98
N LEU A 255 -13.86 16.90 -25.11
CA LEU A 255 -12.43 16.76 -24.84
C LEU A 255 -12.07 15.29 -24.76
N TYR A 256 -11.00 14.92 -25.46
CA TYR A 256 -10.47 13.57 -25.49
C TYR A 256 -8.98 13.62 -25.17
N THR A 257 -8.57 12.79 -24.22
CA THR A 257 -7.19 12.73 -23.74
C THR A 257 -6.68 11.31 -23.78
N ARG A 258 -5.36 11.16 -23.83
CA ARG A 258 -4.66 9.87 -23.77
C ARG A 258 -3.51 9.94 -22.78
N PHE A 259 -3.17 8.81 -22.20
CA PHE A 259 -2.10 8.68 -21.22
C PHE A 259 -0.89 7.98 -21.84
N ILE A 260 0.22 8.69 -21.91
CA ILE A 260 1.48 8.21 -22.49
C ILE A 260 2.47 7.84 -21.39
N LEU A 261 2.99 6.62 -21.46
CA LEU A 261 4.03 6.10 -20.58
C LEU A 261 5.43 6.49 -21.11
N LEU A 262 6.16 7.28 -20.33
CA LEU A 262 7.54 7.67 -20.59
C LEU A 262 8.55 6.64 -20.03
N PRO A 263 9.74 6.48 -20.65
CA PRO A 263 10.23 7.16 -21.85
C PRO A 263 9.84 6.45 -23.16
N LYS A 264 9.10 5.34 -23.10
CA LYS A 264 8.79 4.50 -24.28
C LYS A 264 7.74 5.11 -25.21
N SER A 265 7.15 6.25 -24.83
CA SER A 265 6.06 6.93 -25.52
C SER A 265 4.92 5.96 -25.89
N LEU A 266 4.59 5.07 -24.95
CA LEU A 266 3.58 4.04 -25.16
C LEU A 266 2.23 4.54 -24.64
N ASP A 267 1.19 4.46 -25.47
CA ASP A 267 -0.18 4.71 -25.03
C ASP A 267 -0.63 3.58 -24.07
N ILE A 268 -1.00 3.98 -22.85
CA ILE A 268 -1.53 3.10 -21.80
C ILE A 268 -2.96 3.49 -21.43
N THR A 269 -3.67 4.22 -22.29
CA THR A 269 -5.05 4.65 -22.03
C THR A 269 -5.98 3.45 -21.95
N ARG A 270 -6.71 3.37 -20.84
CA ARG A 270 -7.75 2.36 -20.63
C ARG A 270 -9.11 2.98 -20.90
N VAL A 271 -9.68 2.64 -22.06
CA VAL A 271 -11.04 3.05 -22.43
C VAL A 271 -12.02 1.97 -21.99
N ALA A 272 -13.04 2.36 -21.21
CA ALA A 272 -14.12 1.45 -20.85
C ALA A 272 -14.94 1.11 -22.11
N LYS A 273 -15.26 -0.19 -22.31
CA LYS A 273 -16.02 -0.65 -23.48
C LYS A 273 -17.45 -0.10 -23.53
N GLU A 274 -17.98 0.30 -22.37
CA GLU A 274 -19.28 0.94 -22.23
C GLU A 274 -19.08 2.29 -21.52
N SER A 275 -19.73 3.34 -22.01
CA SER A 275 -19.74 4.62 -21.32
C SER A 275 -20.53 4.49 -20.03
N ILE A 276 -19.86 4.75 -18.90
CA ILE A 276 -20.51 4.77 -17.57
C ILE A 276 -21.50 5.94 -17.47
N ILE A 277 -21.32 6.97 -18.31
CA ILE A 277 -22.12 8.19 -18.36
C ILE A 277 -23.13 8.09 -19.52
N PRO A 278 -24.45 8.13 -19.25
CA PRO A 278 -25.49 7.96 -20.27
C PRO A 278 -25.44 8.99 -21.41
N GLU A 279 -25.07 10.24 -21.09
CA GLU A 279 -24.99 11.34 -22.06
C GLU A 279 -23.73 11.28 -22.95
N TRP A 280 -22.83 10.32 -22.68
CA TRP A 280 -21.62 10.14 -23.45
C TRP A 280 -21.81 8.97 -24.40
N GLU A 281 -21.72 9.24 -25.70
CA GLU A 281 -21.66 8.19 -26.71
C GLU A 281 -20.49 7.25 -26.41
N GLY A 282 -20.76 5.94 -26.44
CA GLY A 282 -19.71 4.93 -26.33
C GLY A 282 -18.68 5.15 -27.43
N GLY A 283 -17.44 5.44 -27.04
CA GLY A 283 -16.36 5.79 -27.96
C GLY A 283 -15.11 4.97 -27.70
N SER A 284 -14.27 4.84 -28.72
CA SER A 284 -12.94 4.22 -28.64
C SER A 284 -11.89 5.09 -27.96
N LEU A 285 -12.27 6.30 -27.51
CA LEU A 285 -11.38 7.30 -26.94
C LEU A 285 -11.78 7.65 -25.51
N HIS A 286 -10.80 7.95 -24.67
CA HIS A 286 -11.04 8.43 -23.31
C HIS A 286 -11.55 9.88 -23.34
N ARG A 287 -12.79 10.07 -22.87
CA ARG A 287 -13.43 11.39 -22.76
C ARG A 287 -13.15 11.97 -21.37
N ALA A 288 -12.66 13.21 -21.35
CA ALA A 288 -12.33 13.94 -20.12
C ALA A 288 -13.23 15.17 -19.96
N LEU A 289 -13.44 15.61 -18.72
CA LEU A 289 -14.17 16.85 -18.41
C LEU A 289 -13.28 18.08 -18.42
N TYR A 290 -11.98 17.90 -18.20
CA TYR A 290 -11.00 18.97 -18.19
C TYR A 290 -9.64 18.45 -18.61
N PHE A 291 -8.79 19.34 -19.10
CA PHE A 291 -7.39 19.08 -19.39
C PHE A 291 -6.57 20.29 -18.99
N VAL A 292 -5.45 20.06 -18.33
CA VAL A 292 -4.47 21.09 -17.99
C VAL A 292 -3.11 20.58 -18.43
N ASP A 293 -2.47 21.32 -19.34
CA ASP A 293 -1.14 20.97 -19.81
C ASP A 293 -0.11 21.03 -18.68
N ARG A 294 0.96 20.25 -18.80
CA ARG A 294 2.06 20.19 -17.82
C ARG A 294 2.73 21.55 -17.59
N LEU A 295 2.81 22.39 -18.63
CA LEU A 295 3.35 23.75 -18.52
C LEU A 295 2.30 24.77 -18.05
N LYS A 296 1.07 24.33 -17.77
CA LYS A 296 -0.08 25.18 -17.38
C LYS A 296 -0.33 26.31 -18.39
N THR A 297 -0.02 26.07 -19.66
CA THR A 297 -0.21 27.01 -20.78
C THR A 297 -1.57 26.85 -21.45
N CYS A 298 -2.17 25.66 -21.34
CA CYS A 298 -3.46 25.32 -21.91
C CYS A 298 -4.35 24.71 -20.82
N MET A 299 -5.55 25.26 -20.65
CA MET A 299 -6.55 24.80 -19.68
C MET A 299 -7.91 24.72 -20.38
N LEU A 300 -8.42 23.51 -20.54
CA LEU A 300 -9.66 23.24 -21.27
C LEU A 300 -10.69 22.65 -20.32
N ILE A 301 -11.94 23.11 -20.41
CA ILE A 301 -13.10 22.51 -19.73
C ILE A 301 -14.11 22.11 -20.78
N ALA A 302 -14.49 20.84 -20.79
CA ALA A 302 -15.53 20.31 -21.64
C ALA A 302 -16.91 20.51 -21.02
N GLU A 303 -17.93 20.58 -21.87
CA GLU A 303 -19.32 20.55 -21.43
C GLU A 303 -19.62 19.26 -20.63
N PRO A 304 -19.92 19.39 -19.33
CA PRO A 304 -20.21 18.25 -18.49
C PRO A 304 -21.65 17.76 -18.70
N PRO A 305 -21.96 16.53 -18.26
CA PRO A 305 -23.34 16.05 -18.20
C PRO A 305 -24.27 16.96 -17.40
N SER A 306 -25.56 16.90 -17.68
CA SER A 306 -26.59 17.77 -17.07
C SER A 306 -26.61 17.80 -15.53
N TYR A 307 -26.14 16.72 -14.90
CA TYR A 307 -26.10 16.54 -13.45
C TYR A 307 -24.75 16.90 -12.80
N ILE A 308 -23.79 17.41 -13.57
CA ILE A 308 -22.48 17.86 -13.06
C ILE A 308 -22.38 19.37 -13.23
N SER A 309 -22.10 20.08 -12.13
CA SER A 309 -21.92 21.53 -12.16
C SER A 309 -20.64 21.91 -12.91
N VAL A 310 -20.77 22.82 -13.87
CA VAL A 310 -19.62 23.43 -14.58
C VAL A 310 -18.67 24.09 -13.59
N VAL A 311 -19.21 24.71 -12.54
CA VAL A 311 -18.44 25.45 -11.54
C VAL A 311 -17.59 24.52 -10.69
N ASP A 312 -18.06 23.31 -10.42
CA ASP A 312 -17.26 22.30 -9.72
C ASP A 312 -16.10 21.84 -10.59
N VAL A 313 -16.30 21.71 -11.91
CA VAL A 313 -15.22 21.40 -12.86
C VAL A 313 -14.19 22.55 -12.93
N VAL A 314 -14.64 23.81 -12.93
CA VAL A 314 -13.76 24.98 -12.83
C VAL A 314 -12.96 24.94 -11.53
N ALA A 315 -13.60 24.64 -10.39
CA ALA A 315 -12.92 24.52 -9.11
C ALA A 315 -11.84 23.43 -9.14
N VAL A 316 -12.08 22.29 -9.81
CA VAL A 316 -11.06 21.23 -10.00
C VAL A 316 -9.85 21.75 -10.78
N VAL A 317 -10.07 22.45 -11.90
CA VAL A 317 -9.00 23.01 -12.73
C VAL A 317 -8.19 24.06 -11.97
N VAL A 318 -8.86 24.99 -11.29
CA VAL A 318 -8.21 26.01 -10.46
C VAL A 318 -7.38 25.34 -9.37
N SER A 319 -7.93 24.35 -8.67
CA SER A 319 -7.23 23.60 -7.62
C SER A 319 -5.97 22.91 -8.15
N GLN A 320 -6.03 22.36 -9.37
CA GLN A 320 -4.89 21.73 -10.02
C GLN A 320 -3.79 22.73 -10.36
N VAL A 321 -4.16 23.90 -10.87
CA VAL A 321 -3.20 24.96 -11.20
C VAL A 321 -2.54 25.50 -9.93
N LEU A 322 -3.31 25.63 -8.85
CA LEU A 322 -2.84 25.94 -7.50
C LEU A 322 -2.10 24.78 -6.82
N GLY A 323 -1.80 23.68 -7.51
CA GLY A 323 -1.01 22.58 -6.94
C GLY A 323 -1.71 21.78 -5.83
N SER A 324 -3.00 22.01 -5.59
CA SER A 324 -3.74 21.27 -4.58
C SER A 324 -3.89 19.80 -4.98
N PRO A 325 -3.60 18.84 -4.08
CA PRO A 325 -3.75 17.41 -4.35
C PRO A 325 -5.21 17.00 -4.55
N ILE A 326 -6.13 17.72 -3.90
CA ILE A 326 -7.58 17.51 -3.96
C ILE A 326 -8.30 18.73 -4.55
N PRO A 327 -9.49 18.57 -5.15
CA PRO A 327 -10.34 19.71 -5.51
C PRO A 327 -10.68 20.53 -4.26
N LEU A 328 -10.33 21.82 -4.29
CA LEU A 328 -10.65 22.77 -3.23
C LEU A 328 -12.16 23.08 -3.26
N PRO A 329 -12.80 23.30 -2.11
CA PRO A 329 -14.23 23.58 -2.00
C PRO A 329 -14.57 25.04 -2.37
N ILE A 330 -14.06 25.52 -3.51
CA ILE A 330 -14.19 26.90 -3.97
C ILE A 330 -15.32 27.09 -4.99
N GLY A 331 -16.05 26.03 -5.35
CA GLY A 331 -17.15 26.07 -6.31
C GLY A 331 -18.22 27.10 -5.95
N SER A 332 -18.65 27.12 -4.69
CA SER A 332 -19.63 28.11 -4.20
C SER A 332 -19.12 29.54 -4.24
N LEU A 333 -17.81 29.76 -4.09
CA LEU A 333 -17.18 31.09 -4.15
C LEU A 333 -17.17 31.67 -5.57
N LEU A 334 -17.18 30.80 -6.59
CA LEU A 334 -17.26 31.23 -7.99
C LEU A 334 -18.66 31.74 -8.38
N LEU A 335 -19.70 31.34 -7.65
CA LEU A 335 -21.10 31.73 -7.91
C LEU A 335 -21.61 32.86 -7.02
N CYS A 336 -20.90 33.21 -5.95
CA CYS A 336 -21.41 34.19 -5.02
C CYS A 336 -21.37 35.62 -5.59
N PRO A 337 -22.24 36.52 -5.08
CA PRO A 337 -22.16 37.94 -5.39
C PRO A 337 -20.76 38.51 -5.11
N ALA A 338 -20.38 39.57 -5.83
CA ALA A 338 -19.13 40.27 -5.56
C ALA A 338 -19.06 40.73 -4.08
N ASP A 339 -17.86 40.63 -3.51
CA ASP A 339 -17.51 41.07 -2.15
C ASP A 339 -18.15 40.24 -1.01
N SER A 340 -18.74 39.08 -1.34
CA SER A 340 -19.34 38.16 -0.36
C SER A 340 -18.53 36.88 -0.16
N GLU A 341 -17.44 36.69 -0.91
CA GLU A 341 -16.64 35.47 -0.96
C GLU A 341 -16.10 35.08 0.42
N SER A 342 -15.47 36.02 1.14
CA SER A 342 -14.89 35.76 2.47
C SER A 342 -15.96 35.42 3.50
N SER A 343 -17.06 36.18 3.52
CA SER A 343 -18.21 35.91 4.39
C SER A 343 -18.82 34.53 4.13
N LEU A 344 -18.88 34.11 2.86
CA LEU A 344 -19.38 32.79 2.49
C LEU A 344 -18.41 31.68 2.89
N ALA A 345 -17.11 31.90 2.73
CA ALA A 345 -16.08 30.96 3.19
C ALA A 345 -16.16 30.72 4.71
N ASP A 346 -16.43 31.78 5.49
CA ASP A 346 -16.63 31.69 6.94
C ASP A 346 -17.91 30.93 7.30
N VAL A 347 -19.02 31.23 6.63
CA VAL A 347 -20.31 30.52 6.84
C VAL A 347 -20.20 29.03 6.52
N LEU A 348 -19.51 28.70 5.43
CA LEU A 348 -19.23 27.33 5.02
C LEU A 348 -18.15 26.65 5.86
N LYS A 349 -17.48 27.40 6.76
CA LYS A 349 -16.38 26.93 7.60
C LYS A 349 -15.25 26.29 6.79
N LEU A 350 -14.95 26.87 5.62
CA LEU A 350 -13.89 26.39 4.74
C LEU A 350 -12.50 26.65 5.34
N CYS A 351 -12.40 27.65 6.21
CA CYS A 351 -11.19 28.01 6.94
C CYS A 351 -11.39 27.63 8.41
N SER A 352 -10.82 26.51 8.84
CA SER A 352 -10.97 26.04 10.23
C SER A 352 -9.64 26.10 10.98
N ASP A 353 -9.57 26.90 12.04
CA ASP A 353 -8.49 26.87 13.04
C ASP A 353 -8.64 25.63 13.93
N LYS A 354 -8.32 24.45 13.39
CA LYS A 354 -8.21 23.24 14.20
C LYS A 354 -6.76 22.95 14.54
N ARG A 355 -6.24 23.67 15.55
CA ARG A 355 -5.18 23.11 16.41
C ARG A 355 -5.79 22.02 17.28
N ALA A 356 -6.01 20.83 16.71
CA ALA A 356 -6.52 19.72 17.50
C ALA A 356 -6.02 18.37 16.96
N THR A 357 -5.05 17.83 17.70
CA THR A 357 -4.83 16.40 17.95
C THR A 357 -4.09 15.61 16.87
N GLU A 358 -2.77 15.81 16.83
CA GLU A 358 -1.85 14.69 16.58
C GLU A 358 -2.17 13.56 17.56
N GLY A 359 -2.80 12.50 17.10
CA GLY A 359 -3.29 11.47 18.01
C GLY A 359 -3.90 10.23 17.38
N ALA A 360 -3.36 9.72 16.27
CA ALA A 360 -3.54 8.31 15.87
C ALA A 360 -2.65 7.95 14.66
N GLY A 361 -1.36 8.29 14.72
CA GLY A 361 -0.40 7.76 13.77
C GLY A 361 -0.24 6.24 13.94
N GLY A 362 -0.72 5.46 12.99
CA GLY A 362 -0.10 4.17 12.65
C GLY A 362 -0.51 2.93 13.45
N ARG A 363 -1.80 2.67 13.67
CA ARG A 363 -2.26 1.33 14.08
C ARG A 363 -2.98 0.59 12.95
N ASN A 364 -2.19 -0.21 12.22
CA ASN A 364 -2.55 -1.36 11.40
C ASN A 364 -4.04 -1.56 11.05
N GLY A 365 -4.48 -1.03 9.90
CA GLY A 365 -5.84 -1.18 9.37
C GLY A 365 -6.21 -2.56 8.81
N LEU A 366 -5.52 -3.63 9.23
CA LEU A 366 -5.84 -5.01 8.80
C LEU A 366 -6.76 -5.72 9.79
N VAL A 367 -6.61 -5.46 11.09
CA VAL A 367 -7.34 -6.16 12.15
C VAL A 367 -8.85 -5.96 11.99
N GLY A 368 -9.60 -7.08 12.01
CA GLY A 368 -11.05 -7.12 11.86
C GLY A 368 -11.58 -7.20 10.43
N ARG A 369 -10.73 -7.02 9.40
CA ARG A 369 -11.13 -7.19 7.99
C ARG A 369 -11.14 -8.68 7.60
N GLU A 370 -11.98 -9.03 6.62
CA GLU A 370 -11.94 -10.36 5.98
C GLU A 370 -10.57 -10.61 5.35
N ILE A 371 -10.09 -11.85 5.43
CA ILE A 371 -8.82 -12.24 4.82
C ILE A 371 -8.91 -12.13 3.30
N LEU A 372 -7.89 -11.51 2.71
CA LEU A 372 -7.76 -11.43 1.26
C LEU A 372 -7.59 -12.84 0.69
N PRO A 373 -8.22 -13.19 -0.45
CA PRO A 373 -8.07 -14.51 -1.07
C PRO A 373 -6.61 -14.93 -1.30
N GLN A 374 -5.74 -13.94 -1.50
CA GLN A 374 -4.31 -14.11 -1.74
C GLN A 374 -3.52 -14.49 -0.47
N ASP A 375 -3.99 -14.09 0.71
CA ASP A 375 -3.38 -14.46 1.99
C ASP A 375 -3.99 -15.76 2.54
N ALA A 376 -5.24 -16.08 2.14
CA ALA A 376 -5.92 -17.31 2.52
C ALA A 376 -5.13 -18.58 2.14
N VAL A 377 -4.44 -18.58 1.00
CA VAL A 377 -3.57 -19.69 0.57
C VAL A 377 -2.33 -19.89 1.44
N GLN A 378 -1.96 -18.89 2.26
CA GLN A 378 -0.83 -18.97 3.19
C GLN A 378 -1.26 -19.35 4.61
N VAL A 379 -2.57 -19.51 4.85
CA VAL A 379 -3.11 -19.84 6.16
C VAL A 379 -2.77 -21.30 6.51
N GLN A 380 -2.26 -21.50 7.72
CA GLN A 380 -1.85 -22.81 8.24
C GLN A 380 -2.48 -23.05 9.61
N PHE A 381 -2.99 -24.26 9.79
CA PHE A 381 -3.59 -24.71 11.04
C PHE A 381 -2.56 -25.39 11.94
N HIS A 382 -2.15 -24.70 13.00
CA HIS A 382 -1.23 -25.23 14.02
C HIS A 382 -1.77 -24.90 15.43
N PRO A 383 -2.78 -25.63 15.93
CA PRO A 383 -3.50 -25.28 17.16
C PRO A 383 -2.68 -25.40 18.44
N LEU A 384 -1.53 -26.06 18.38
CA LEU A 384 -0.57 -26.26 19.48
C LEU A 384 0.64 -25.32 19.38
N ARG A 385 0.74 -24.52 18.32
CA ARG A 385 1.88 -23.62 18.13
C ARG A 385 1.73 -22.43 19.10
N PRO A 386 2.80 -22.04 19.83
CA PRO A 386 2.77 -20.80 20.60
C PRO A 386 2.74 -19.57 19.68
N PHE A 387 2.12 -18.49 20.14
CA PHE A 387 2.03 -17.20 19.43
C PHE A 387 2.78 -16.12 20.19
N TYR A 388 3.31 -15.13 19.48
CA TYR A 388 4.04 -14.02 20.08
C TYR A 388 3.26 -12.70 20.01
N ALA A 389 3.58 -11.78 20.93
CA ALA A 389 2.99 -10.46 21.00
C ALA A 389 3.23 -9.68 19.69
N GLY A 390 2.16 -9.19 19.10
CA GLY A 390 2.14 -8.48 17.83
C GLY A 390 2.03 -9.36 16.59
N GLU A 391 1.96 -10.69 16.72
CA GLU A 391 1.74 -11.58 15.57
C GLU A 391 0.36 -11.34 14.95
N ILE A 392 0.32 -11.12 13.62
CA ILE A 392 -0.91 -11.09 12.84
C ILE A 392 -1.32 -12.54 12.56
N VAL A 393 -2.54 -12.88 12.93
CA VAL A 393 -3.13 -14.21 12.80
C VAL A 393 -4.42 -14.13 12.00
N ALA A 394 -4.83 -15.27 11.45
CA ALA A 394 -6.14 -15.47 10.88
C ALA A 394 -7.05 -16.09 11.95
N TRP A 395 -8.26 -15.59 12.13
CA TRP A 395 -9.20 -16.17 13.09
C TRP A 395 -10.60 -16.33 12.48
N ARG A 396 -11.37 -17.27 13.03
CA ARG A 396 -12.78 -17.50 12.67
C ARG A 396 -13.68 -17.36 13.88
N SER A 397 -14.86 -16.78 13.67
CA SER A 397 -15.93 -16.77 14.68
C SER A 397 -16.52 -18.18 14.83
N GLN A 398 -17.09 -18.46 16.00
CA GLN A 398 -17.77 -19.74 16.29
C GLN A 398 -18.97 -19.99 15.38
N ASN A 399 -19.52 -18.94 14.75
CA ASN A 399 -20.70 -18.98 13.90
C ASN A 399 -20.41 -19.43 12.44
N GLY A 400 -19.16 -19.79 12.12
CA GLY A 400 -18.79 -20.25 10.77
C GLY A 400 -18.52 -19.11 9.77
N ASP A 401 -18.31 -17.88 10.27
CA ASP A 401 -17.95 -16.73 9.45
C ASP A 401 -16.61 -16.94 8.72
N LYS A 402 -16.45 -16.22 7.60
CA LYS A 402 -15.18 -16.14 6.87
C LYS A 402 -14.03 -15.73 7.80
N LEU A 403 -12.82 -16.20 7.46
CA LEU A 403 -11.62 -15.86 8.22
C LEU A 403 -11.37 -14.34 8.19
N LYS A 404 -11.00 -13.78 9.34
CA LYS A 404 -10.63 -12.37 9.52
C LYS A 404 -9.21 -12.25 10.04
N TYR A 405 -8.57 -11.11 9.80
CA TYR A 405 -7.28 -10.81 10.44
C TYR A 405 -7.50 -10.46 11.92
N GLY A 406 -6.59 -10.95 12.77
CA GLY A 406 -6.50 -10.61 14.18
C GLY A 406 -5.05 -10.37 14.58
N ARG A 407 -4.84 -9.83 15.77
CA ARG A 407 -3.49 -9.61 16.30
C ARG A 407 -3.38 -10.18 17.71
N VAL A 408 -2.28 -10.86 18.00
CA VAL A 408 -2.03 -11.39 19.34
C VAL A 408 -1.44 -10.28 20.22
N PRO A 409 -2.05 -9.92 21.35
CA PRO A 409 -1.59 -8.80 22.19
C PRO A 409 -0.38 -9.17 23.06
N GLU A 410 -0.26 -10.44 23.48
CA GLU A 410 0.73 -10.92 24.46
C GLU A 410 1.31 -12.27 24.01
N ASP A 411 2.49 -12.65 24.50
CA ASP A 411 3.07 -13.96 24.21
C ASP A 411 2.24 -15.08 24.86
N VAL A 412 1.90 -16.12 24.09
CA VAL A 412 1.08 -17.23 24.59
C VAL A 412 1.62 -18.58 24.16
N ARG A 413 1.67 -19.52 25.12
CA ARG A 413 2.06 -20.91 24.90
C ARG A 413 1.06 -21.89 25.52
N PRO A 414 0.83 -23.05 24.90
CA PRO A 414 0.07 -24.11 25.56
C PRO A 414 0.83 -24.63 26.78
N ALA A 415 0.11 -25.00 27.83
CA ALA A 415 0.69 -25.76 28.93
C ALA A 415 1.07 -27.18 28.48
N ALA A 416 2.04 -27.81 29.15
CA ALA A 416 2.45 -29.18 28.84
C ALA A 416 1.24 -30.13 28.94
N GLY A 417 0.97 -30.89 27.86
CA GLY A 417 -0.16 -31.82 27.79
C GLY A 417 -1.51 -31.20 27.38
N GLN A 418 -1.59 -29.90 27.14
CA GLN A 418 -2.83 -29.24 26.74
C GLN A 418 -3.04 -29.29 25.20
N ALA A 419 -4.13 -29.93 24.76
CA ALA A 419 -4.42 -30.11 23.33
C ALA A 419 -4.99 -28.86 22.63
N LEU A 420 -5.72 -28.01 23.36
CA LEU A 420 -6.26 -26.74 22.88
C LEU A 420 -6.26 -25.74 24.03
N TYR A 421 -5.92 -24.48 23.75
CA TYR A 421 -5.88 -23.42 24.75
C TYR A 421 -6.61 -22.19 24.26
N ARG A 422 -7.07 -21.36 25.19
CA ARG A 422 -7.76 -20.10 24.90
C ARG A 422 -6.85 -18.94 25.20
N PHE A 423 -6.84 -17.96 24.30
CA PHE A 423 -6.05 -16.75 24.51
C PHE A 423 -6.66 -15.53 23.83
N LYS A 424 -6.26 -14.36 24.30
CA LYS A 424 -6.79 -13.08 23.82
C LYS A 424 -6.25 -12.81 22.42
N VAL A 425 -7.13 -12.41 21.51
CA VAL A 425 -6.79 -11.93 20.17
C VAL A 425 -7.52 -10.61 19.96
N GLU A 426 -6.82 -9.61 19.48
CA GLU A 426 -7.40 -8.36 19.00
C GLU A 426 -8.18 -8.66 17.72
N THR A 427 -9.51 -8.62 17.80
CA THR A 427 -10.45 -8.98 16.72
C THR A 427 -10.88 -7.76 15.93
N SER A 428 -10.91 -6.58 16.54
CA SER A 428 -11.11 -5.28 15.90
C SER A 428 -10.15 -4.25 16.55
N PRO A 429 -9.85 -3.10 15.92
CA PRO A 429 -8.91 -2.13 16.47
C PRO A 429 -9.28 -1.72 17.91
N GLY A 430 -8.48 -2.15 18.89
CA GLY A 430 -8.71 -1.89 20.32
C GLY A 430 -9.68 -2.85 21.04
N GLU A 431 -10.26 -3.83 20.36
CA GLU A 431 -11.15 -4.85 20.94
C GLU A 431 -10.47 -6.21 20.97
N THR A 432 -10.43 -6.84 22.15
CA THR A 432 -9.81 -8.16 22.33
C THR A 432 -10.82 -9.19 22.80
N GLU A 433 -10.86 -10.34 22.12
CA GLU A 433 -11.71 -11.47 22.46
C GLU A 433 -10.90 -12.70 22.86
N LEU A 434 -11.44 -13.53 23.75
CA LEU A 434 -10.83 -14.78 24.16
C LEU A 434 -11.22 -15.90 23.19
N LEU A 435 -10.30 -16.29 22.30
CA LEU A 435 -10.53 -17.28 21.25
C LEU A 435 -9.81 -18.60 21.55
N LEU A 436 -10.38 -19.70 21.05
CA LEU A 436 -9.78 -21.04 21.14
C LEU A 436 -8.71 -21.20 20.05
N SER A 437 -7.59 -21.85 20.35
CA SER A 437 -6.49 -22.05 19.41
C SER A 437 -6.89 -22.84 18.16
N SER A 438 -7.97 -23.61 18.18
CA SER A 438 -8.56 -24.28 17.00
C SER A 438 -9.31 -23.34 16.04
N HIS A 439 -9.56 -22.11 16.46
CA HIS A 439 -10.17 -21.05 15.65
C HIS A 439 -9.15 -20.03 15.17
N ILE A 440 -7.86 -20.27 15.43
CA ILE A 440 -6.76 -19.37 15.10
C ILE A 440 -5.78 -20.10 14.20
N PHE A 441 -5.33 -19.40 13.17
CA PHE A 441 -4.48 -19.92 12.13
C PHE A 441 -3.30 -18.96 11.93
N SER A 442 -2.14 -19.52 11.66
CA SER A 442 -0.91 -18.76 11.40
C SER A 442 -0.65 -18.63 9.91
N PHE A 443 0.07 -17.59 9.49
CA PHE A 443 0.53 -17.49 8.10
C PHE A 443 1.88 -18.20 7.91
N ARG A 444 2.04 -18.92 6.80
CA ARG A 444 3.30 -19.58 6.42
C ARG A 444 4.41 -18.54 6.23
N SER A 445 5.54 -18.73 6.92
CA SER A 445 6.73 -17.88 6.72
C SER A 445 7.68 -18.42 5.65
N ILE A 446 8.39 -17.51 4.99
CA ILE A 446 9.55 -17.79 4.15
C ILE A 446 10.72 -18.04 5.11
N SER A 447 11.26 -19.26 5.14
CA SER A 447 12.40 -19.56 6.00
C SER A 447 13.67 -18.94 5.42
N ILE A 448 14.36 -18.10 6.21
CA ILE A 448 15.63 -17.46 5.83
C ILE A 448 16.82 -18.43 5.79
N GLY A 449 16.64 -19.69 6.17
CA GLY A 449 17.74 -20.63 6.37
C GLY A 449 17.46 -22.04 5.86
N ASN A 450 17.03 -22.21 4.60
CA ASN A 450 17.01 -23.56 4.03
C ASN A 450 17.51 -23.60 2.58
N ARG A 451 18.82 -23.48 2.39
CA ARG A 451 19.49 -23.90 1.15
C ARG A 451 19.91 -25.37 1.14
N THR A 452 19.57 -26.15 2.17
CA THR A 452 20.00 -27.55 2.27
C THR A 452 18.89 -28.45 2.81
N SER A 453 17.77 -28.55 2.08
CA SER A 453 16.78 -29.63 2.24
C SER A 453 15.88 -29.70 1.00
N SER A 454 16.48 -29.84 -0.18
CA SER A 454 15.77 -30.24 -1.39
C SER A 454 16.71 -31.08 -2.23
N ALA A 455 17.11 -32.22 -1.66
CA ALA A 455 17.79 -33.29 -2.37
C ALA A 455 17.58 -34.58 -1.56
N THR A 456 16.40 -35.20 -1.72
CA THR A 456 16.16 -36.65 -1.64
C THR A 456 14.66 -36.90 -1.66
N VAL A 457 14.06 -36.93 -2.85
CA VAL A 457 13.21 -38.05 -3.24
C VAL A 457 13.61 -38.35 -4.68
N LEU A 458 14.24 -39.51 -4.84
CA LEU A 458 14.79 -40.02 -6.08
C LEU A 458 13.69 -40.25 -7.11
N ASP A 459 14.07 -39.93 -8.33
CA ASP A 459 13.49 -40.33 -9.59
C ASP A 459 13.30 -41.86 -9.63
N GLY A 460 12.11 -42.28 -10.02
CA GLY A 460 11.71 -43.69 -10.15
C GLY A 460 10.93 -43.84 -11.45
N ASP A 461 11.65 -43.74 -12.55
CA ASP A 461 11.17 -43.86 -13.92
C ASP A 461 10.76 -45.32 -14.20
N HIS A 462 9.45 -45.63 -14.22
CA HIS A 462 8.93 -46.85 -14.85
C HIS A 462 7.55 -46.63 -15.49
N ARG A 463 7.64 -46.37 -16.80
CA ARG A 463 6.75 -46.73 -17.92
C ARG A 463 5.38 -47.36 -17.60
N VAL A 464 4.37 -46.71 -18.18
CA VAL A 464 3.04 -47.20 -18.52
C VAL A 464 3.06 -48.62 -19.10
N THR A 465 2.27 -49.53 -18.53
CA THR A 465 1.61 -50.60 -19.29
C THR A 465 0.31 -50.99 -18.60
N GLU A 466 -0.79 -50.94 -19.34
CA GLU A 466 -2.14 -51.35 -18.93
C GLU A 466 -2.16 -52.84 -18.56
N THR A 467 -2.86 -53.22 -17.49
CA THR A 467 -3.50 -54.54 -17.42
C THR A 467 -4.72 -54.52 -16.50
N ARG A 468 -5.89 -54.73 -17.10
CA ARG A 468 -7.18 -55.04 -16.45
C ARG A 468 -7.04 -56.28 -15.57
N ILE A 469 -7.56 -56.24 -14.33
CA ILE A 469 -8.03 -57.43 -13.62
C ILE A 469 -9.36 -57.11 -12.92
N LEU A 470 -10.37 -57.90 -13.31
CA LEU A 470 -11.72 -57.98 -12.73
C LEU A 470 -11.67 -58.30 -11.23
N VAL A 471 -12.58 -57.71 -10.46
CA VAL A 471 -12.94 -58.21 -9.13
C VAL A 471 -14.29 -58.93 -9.26
N GLU A 472 -14.27 -60.25 -9.07
CA GLU A 472 -15.45 -61.12 -8.95
C GLU A 472 -16.17 -60.90 -7.62
N GLU A 473 -17.51 -60.83 -7.68
CA GLU A 473 -18.42 -60.96 -6.53
C GLU A 473 -18.46 -62.41 -6.01
N PRO A 474 -18.69 -62.63 -4.70
CA PRO A 474 -19.16 -63.91 -4.21
C PRO A 474 -20.69 -63.94 -4.08
N GLN A 475 -21.32 -64.94 -4.73
CA GLN A 475 -22.75 -65.24 -4.60
C GLN A 475 -23.07 -66.20 -3.43
N GLY A 476 -24.29 -66.02 -2.90
CA GLY A 476 -25.13 -67.06 -2.27
C GLY A 476 -25.34 -66.85 -0.77
N SER A 477 -26.52 -66.92 -0.16
CA SER A 477 -27.85 -67.44 -0.55
C SER A 477 -28.83 -67.07 0.58
N GLY A 478 -30.11 -66.83 0.28
CA GLY A 478 -31.16 -66.85 1.31
C GLY A 478 -32.40 -65.99 1.03
N ARG A 479 -33.36 -66.55 0.27
CA ARG A 479 -34.73 -66.03 0.11
C ARG A 479 -35.44 -65.85 1.46
N PHE A 480 -36.12 -64.72 1.66
CA PHE A 480 -37.51 -64.72 2.16
C PHE A 480 -38.27 -63.48 1.65
N LYS A 481 -39.44 -63.74 1.05
CA LYS A 481 -40.43 -62.75 0.61
C LYS A 481 -41.27 -62.31 1.81
N SER A 482 -41.73 -61.06 1.85
CA SER A 482 -43.17 -60.73 1.85
C SER A 482 -43.46 -59.23 1.85
N LYS A 483 -44.47 -58.87 1.04
CA LYS A 483 -45.13 -57.57 0.85
C LYS A 483 -45.81 -57.02 2.11
N PHE A 484 -46.02 -55.70 2.17
CA PHE A 484 -47.30 -54.94 2.20
C PHE A 484 -46.99 -53.54 2.78
N SER A 485 -47.17 -52.45 2.00
CA SER A 485 -48.29 -51.48 2.07
C SER A 485 -48.36 -50.79 3.44
N GLN A 486 -48.21 -49.48 3.57
CA GLN A 486 -49.08 -48.42 3.04
C GLN A 486 -48.35 -47.06 3.08
#